data_AF-A0A3A8IS96-F1
#
_entry.id   AF-A0A3A8IS96-F1
#
_cell.length_a   1.000
_cell.length_b   1.000
_cell.length_c   1.000
_cell.angle_alpha   90.00
_cell.angle_beta   90.00
_cell.angle_gamma   90.00
#
_symmetry.space_group_name_H-M   'P 1'
#
loop_
_entity.id
_entity.type
_entity.pdbx_description
1 polymer ?
#
loop_
_entity_poly.entity_id
_entity_poly.type
_entity_poly.pdbx_seq_one_letter_code
_entity_poly.pdbx_strand_id
1 'polypeptide(L)'
;MPHANNTAPEELQSVPPPLRRFAYLPSFTDRLADLEQLAEPEDWNYQHTESPYPRPILYSYVLHTFNRIEEEGKIAYSDDNQYACFNTGLATVNQEPIYALFQANKVPGKQLWCHQGFVRGGEQRLTRFAKLPTMAHYFTDPSELIFDMRLELRVNYEHMLTDNRARFPKSLNTSSDYHLQTLLNTT
;
A
#
# COMPACT_ATOMS: atom_id res chain seq x y z
N MET A 1 -30.72 17.04 -41.36
CA MET A 1 -29.97 18.17 -40.77
C MET A 1 -30.43 18.33 -39.33
N PRO A 2 -29.56 18.47 -38.33
CA PRO A 2 -28.65 17.43 -37.82
C PRO A 2 -28.87 17.09 -36.33
N HIS A 3 -28.41 15.88 -35.99
CA HIS A 3 -27.85 15.37 -34.74
C HIS A 3 -28.09 16.08 -33.40
N ALA A 4 -28.56 15.29 -32.44
CA ALA A 4 -27.90 15.18 -31.14
C ALA A 4 -27.90 13.70 -30.72
N ASN A 5 -26.89 12.95 -31.17
CA ASN A 5 -26.48 11.75 -30.45
C ASN A 5 -26.01 12.21 -29.08
N ASN A 6 -26.75 11.84 -28.04
CA ASN A 6 -26.29 11.96 -26.67
C ASN A 6 -25.26 10.85 -26.45
N THR A 7 -24.05 11.04 -26.98
CA THR A 7 -22.90 10.19 -26.68
C THR A 7 -22.58 10.42 -25.21
N ALA A 8 -22.79 9.39 -24.40
CA ALA A 8 -22.33 9.35 -23.02
C ALA A 8 -20.86 9.80 -22.95
N PRO A 9 -20.45 10.53 -21.89
CA PRO A 9 -19.08 10.98 -21.76
C PRO A 9 -18.15 9.76 -21.79
N GLU A 10 -17.21 9.81 -22.72
CA GLU A 10 -16.10 8.89 -22.92
C GLU A 10 -15.44 8.64 -21.55
N GLU A 11 -15.71 7.48 -20.96
CA GLU A 11 -15.07 7.04 -19.72
C GLU A 11 -13.56 7.07 -19.95
N LEU A 12 -12.86 7.99 -19.26
CA LEU A 12 -11.41 8.03 -19.17
C LEU A 12 -10.91 6.63 -18.81
N GLN A 13 -10.36 5.91 -19.80
CA GLN A 13 -9.75 4.60 -19.60
C GLN A 13 -8.55 4.76 -18.67
N SER A 14 -8.78 4.59 -17.35
CA SER A 14 -7.73 4.66 -16.36
C SER A 14 -6.72 3.55 -16.66
N VAL A 15 -5.47 3.94 -16.98
CA VAL A 15 -4.38 2.98 -17.22
C VAL A 15 -4.30 2.03 -16.03
N PRO A 16 -4.32 0.70 -16.24
CA PRO A 16 -4.27 -0.25 -15.13
C PRO A 16 -2.96 -0.06 -14.34
N PRO A 17 -3.01 -0.24 -13.01
CA PRO A 17 -1.83 -0.08 -12.17
C PRO A 17 -0.72 -1.05 -12.60
N PRO A 18 0.57 -0.68 -12.43
CA PRO A 18 1.72 -1.49 -12.81
C PRO A 18 1.61 -2.99 -12.50
N LEU A 19 1.22 -3.38 -11.29
CA LEU A 19 1.09 -4.80 -10.94
C LEU A 19 0.10 -5.55 -11.84
N ARG A 20 -1.00 -4.90 -12.25
CA ARG A 20 -2.01 -5.47 -13.15
C ARG A 20 -1.58 -5.47 -14.62
N ARG A 21 -0.59 -4.67 -15.00
CA ARG A 21 0.09 -4.76 -16.30
C ARG A 21 1.12 -5.89 -16.30
N PHE A 22 1.85 -6.02 -15.18
CA PHE A 22 2.92 -6.99 -15.00
C PHE A 22 2.40 -8.43 -14.92
N ALA A 23 1.36 -8.68 -14.12
CA ALA A 23 0.90 -10.03 -13.82
C ALA A 23 -0.61 -10.20 -13.90
N TYR A 24 -1.01 -11.43 -14.25
CA TYR A 24 -2.34 -11.94 -14.10
C TYR A 24 -2.55 -12.31 -12.63
N LEU A 25 -3.61 -11.78 -12.02
CA LEU A 25 -3.89 -11.89 -10.58
C LEU A 25 -5.20 -12.67 -10.34
N PRO A 26 -5.24 -13.98 -10.62
CA PRO A 26 -6.43 -14.78 -10.35
C PRO A 26 -6.71 -14.83 -8.85
N SER A 27 -7.98 -14.66 -8.47
CA SER A 27 -8.43 -14.73 -7.06
C SER A 27 -7.61 -13.84 -6.11
N PHE A 28 -7.23 -12.64 -6.56
CA PHE A 28 -6.34 -11.77 -5.79
C PHE A 28 -6.87 -11.42 -4.40
N THR A 29 -8.20 -11.27 -4.25
CA THR A 29 -8.86 -11.04 -2.95
C THR A 29 -8.58 -12.15 -1.94
N ASP A 30 -8.56 -13.40 -2.38
CA ASP A 30 -8.24 -14.56 -1.54
C ASP A 30 -6.74 -14.58 -1.23
N ARG A 31 -5.90 -14.25 -2.22
CA ARG A 31 -4.45 -14.11 -1.99
C ARG A 31 -4.10 -13.02 -0.98
N LEU A 32 -4.88 -11.95 -0.91
CA LEU A 32 -4.70 -10.93 0.12
C LEU A 32 -5.12 -11.43 1.51
N ALA A 33 -6.08 -12.37 1.60
CA ALA A 33 -6.39 -13.03 2.87
C ALA A 33 -5.22 -13.92 3.31
N ASP A 34 -4.61 -14.66 2.37
CA ASP A 34 -3.40 -15.45 2.64
C ASP A 34 -2.25 -14.55 3.16
N LEU A 35 -2.07 -13.37 2.56
CA LEU A 35 -1.05 -12.40 2.98
C LEU A 35 -1.32 -11.83 4.37
N GLU A 36 -2.56 -11.41 4.64
CA GLU A 36 -3.00 -10.91 5.95
C GLU A 36 -2.72 -11.94 7.06
N GLN A 37 -2.98 -13.23 6.79
CA GLN A 37 -2.70 -14.30 7.75
C GLN A 37 -1.20 -14.57 7.93
N LEU A 38 -0.41 -14.37 6.88
CA LEU A 38 1.03 -14.63 6.91
C LEU A 38 1.83 -13.51 7.57
N ALA A 39 1.38 -12.27 7.41
CA ALA A 39 2.02 -11.07 7.93
C ALA A 39 1.82 -10.91 9.44
N GLU A 40 2.62 -10.03 10.04
CA GLU A 40 2.35 -9.53 11.38
C GLU A 40 0.93 -8.90 11.45
N PRO A 41 0.17 -9.12 12.53
CA PRO A 41 -1.21 -8.63 12.62
C PRO A 41 -1.33 -7.11 12.53
N GLU A 42 -2.12 -6.63 11.57
CA GLU A 42 -2.43 -5.21 11.36
C GLU A 42 -3.91 -5.03 10.98
N ASP A 43 -4.43 -3.80 11.14
CA ASP A 43 -5.78 -3.45 10.71
C ASP A 43 -5.78 -3.03 9.23
N TRP A 44 -6.18 -3.95 8.35
CA TRP A 44 -6.19 -3.74 6.90
C TRP A 44 -7.50 -3.14 6.35
N ASN A 45 -8.41 -2.73 7.23
CA ASN A 45 -9.70 -2.15 6.85
C ASN A 45 -9.80 -0.67 7.22
N TYR A 46 -10.69 0.05 6.54
CA TYR A 46 -10.99 1.43 6.91
C TYR A 46 -11.82 1.48 8.19
N GLN A 47 -11.45 2.35 9.12
CA GLN A 47 -12.12 2.48 10.43
C GLN A 47 -13.39 3.36 10.38
N HIS A 48 -13.46 4.27 9.41
CA HIS A 48 -14.50 5.31 9.33
C HIS A 48 -15.22 5.35 7.98
N THR A 49 -14.95 4.40 7.10
CA THR A 49 -15.53 4.36 5.76
C THR A 49 -15.84 2.92 5.41
N GLU A 50 -17.06 2.64 5.00
CA GLU A 50 -17.41 1.31 4.52
C GLU A 50 -16.71 1.03 3.19
N SER A 51 -16.14 -0.16 3.06
CA SER A 51 -15.57 -0.65 1.81
C SER A 51 -16.40 -1.84 1.32
N PRO A 52 -16.84 -1.86 0.06
CA PRO A 52 -17.50 -3.03 -0.51
C PRO A 52 -16.53 -4.20 -0.72
N TYR A 53 -15.21 -3.97 -0.61
CA TYR A 53 -14.17 -4.97 -0.77
C TYR A 53 -13.40 -5.20 0.54
N PRO A 54 -13.06 -6.46 0.87
CA PRO A 54 -12.28 -6.75 2.06
C PRO A 54 -10.82 -6.30 1.90
N ARG A 55 -10.18 -5.89 3.01
CA ARG A 55 -8.77 -5.46 3.07
C ARG A 55 -8.40 -4.35 2.05
N PRO A 56 -9.17 -3.26 1.94
CA PRO A 56 -8.89 -2.20 0.96
C PRO A 56 -7.52 -1.53 1.16
N ILE A 57 -7.04 -1.46 2.41
CA ILE A 57 -5.72 -0.88 2.73
C ILE A 57 -4.62 -1.82 2.23
N LEU A 58 -4.70 -3.12 2.53
CA LEU A 58 -3.70 -4.10 2.07
C LEU A 58 -3.66 -4.19 0.54
N TYR A 59 -4.82 -4.17 -0.12
CA TYR A 59 -4.89 -4.12 -1.58
C TYR A 59 -4.11 -2.93 -2.15
N SER A 60 -4.37 -1.73 -1.61
CA SER A 60 -3.72 -0.50 -2.05
C SER A 60 -2.22 -0.54 -1.74
N TYR A 61 -1.84 -1.00 -0.55
CA TYR A 61 -0.45 -1.17 -0.12
C TYR A 61 0.35 -2.05 -1.10
N VAL A 62 -0.19 -3.21 -1.49
CA VAL A 62 0.52 -4.12 -2.41
C VAL A 62 0.71 -3.49 -3.79
N LEU A 63 -0.30 -2.75 -4.29
CA LEU A 63 -0.18 -2.03 -5.56
C LEU A 63 0.89 -0.94 -5.50
N HIS A 64 0.85 -0.09 -4.48
CA HIS A 64 1.82 1.00 -4.32
C HIS A 64 3.24 0.49 -4.08
N THR A 65 3.39 -0.56 -3.27
CA THR A 65 4.67 -1.24 -3.07
C THR A 65 5.23 -1.78 -4.39
N PHE A 66 4.40 -2.44 -5.20
CA PHE A 66 4.86 -2.92 -6.51
C PHE A 66 5.28 -1.79 -7.44
N ASN A 67 4.53 -0.67 -7.47
CA ASN A 67 4.94 0.49 -8.27
C ASN A 67 6.34 0.96 -7.88
N ARG A 68 6.61 1.06 -6.57
CA ARG A 68 7.91 1.48 -6.08
C ARG A 68 9.03 0.48 -6.39
N ILE A 69 8.74 -0.82 -6.27
CA ILE A 69 9.65 -1.90 -6.66
C ILE A 69 9.98 -1.84 -8.16
N GLU A 70 8.99 -1.58 -9.01
CA GLU A 70 9.17 -1.43 -10.47
C GLU A 70 10.07 -0.22 -10.77
N GLU A 71 9.79 0.93 -10.14
CA GLU A 71 10.60 2.16 -10.26
C GLU A 71 12.06 1.95 -9.85
N GLU A 72 12.29 1.21 -8.76
CA GLU A 72 13.63 0.94 -8.23
C GLU A 72 14.35 -0.23 -8.92
N GLY A 73 13.69 -0.90 -9.88
CA GLY A 73 14.27 -2.06 -10.58
C GLY A 73 14.51 -3.27 -9.67
N LYS A 74 13.67 -3.47 -8.64
CA LYS A 74 13.85 -4.50 -7.60
C LYS A 74 13.02 -5.77 -7.82
N ILE A 75 12.58 -6.01 -9.05
CA ILE A 75 11.97 -7.30 -9.41
C ILE A 75 13.09 -8.30 -9.68
N ALA A 76 13.09 -9.43 -8.98
CA ALA A 76 14.03 -10.52 -9.25
C ALA A 76 13.43 -11.53 -10.22
N TYR A 77 14.27 -12.10 -11.08
CA TYR A 77 13.92 -13.15 -12.03
C TYR A 77 14.80 -14.37 -11.77
N SER A 78 14.26 -15.58 -11.93
CA SER A 78 15.05 -16.81 -11.89
C SER A 78 15.93 -16.95 -13.13
N ASP A 79 17.02 -17.72 -13.05
CA ASP A 79 17.97 -17.88 -14.15
C ASP A 79 17.33 -18.47 -15.43
N ASP A 80 16.30 -19.29 -15.27
CA ASP A 80 15.50 -19.88 -16.34
C ASP A 80 14.37 -18.97 -16.86
N ASN A 81 14.24 -17.76 -16.30
CA ASN A 81 13.16 -16.80 -16.55
C ASN A 81 11.75 -17.40 -16.40
N GLN A 82 11.58 -18.46 -15.62
CA GLN A 82 10.27 -19.07 -15.35
C GLN A 82 9.58 -18.47 -14.15
N TYR A 83 10.31 -17.74 -13.30
CA TYR A 83 9.78 -17.15 -12.08
C TYR A 83 10.23 -15.70 -11.92
N ALA A 84 9.37 -14.91 -11.31
CA ALA A 84 9.69 -13.57 -10.85
C ALA A 84 9.22 -13.40 -9.40
N CYS A 85 9.89 -12.56 -8.62
CA CYS A 85 9.39 -12.19 -7.30
C CYS A 85 9.78 -10.77 -6.92
N PHE A 86 9.06 -10.21 -5.95
CA PHE A 86 9.46 -9.00 -5.25
C PHE A 86 9.20 -9.13 -3.76
N ASN A 87 9.96 -8.38 -2.97
CA ASN A 87 9.78 -8.29 -1.53
C ASN A 87 8.63 -7.33 -1.21
N THR A 88 7.62 -7.78 -0.47
CA THR A 88 6.42 -6.98 -0.19
C THR A 88 6.64 -5.88 0.85
N GLY A 89 7.80 -5.85 1.51
CA GLY A 89 8.08 -4.98 2.65
C GLY A 89 7.38 -5.42 3.94
N LEU A 90 6.47 -6.39 3.88
CA LEU A 90 5.83 -6.99 5.05
C LEU A 90 6.67 -8.15 5.57
N ALA A 91 6.56 -8.40 6.86
CA ALA A 91 7.21 -9.51 7.54
C ALA A 91 6.20 -10.35 8.32
N THR A 92 6.56 -11.59 8.59
CA THR A 92 5.84 -12.43 9.55
C THR A 92 6.07 -11.92 10.98
N VAL A 93 5.32 -12.45 11.96
CA VAL A 93 5.53 -12.19 13.40
C VAL A 93 6.97 -12.45 13.85
N ASN A 94 7.67 -13.40 13.22
CA ASN A 94 9.07 -13.71 13.53
C ASN A 94 10.07 -12.85 12.73
N GLN A 95 9.61 -11.74 12.13
CA GLN A 95 10.41 -10.82 11.32
C GLN A 95 11.05 -11.48 10.07
N GLU A 96 10.42 -12.54 9.56
CA GLU A 96 10.81 -13.15 8.29
C GLU A 96 10.16 -12.40 7.12
N PRO A 97 10.91 -11.92 6.11
CA PRO A 97 10.34 -11.17 4.99
C PRO A 97 9.37 -12.00 4.15
N ILE A 98 8.35 -11.35 3.61
CA ILE A 98 7.35 -11.96 2.73
C ILE A 98 7.58 -11.48 1.29
N TYR A 99 7.48 -12.40 0.35
CA TYR A 99 7.67 -12.15 -1.08
C TYR A 99 6.41 -12.49 -1.85
N ALA A 100 6.07 -11.69 -2.86
CA ALA A 100 5.08 -12.06 -3.86
C ALA A 100 5.76 -12.86 -4.97
N LEU A 101 5.30 -14.09 -5.21
CA LEU A 101 5.88 -15.00 -6.19
C LEU A 101 5.01 -15.07 -7.45
N PHE A 102 5.68 -15.05 -8.59
CA PHE A 102 5.09 -15.14 -9.91
C PHE A 102 5.75 -16.25 -10.72
N GLN A 103 4.98 -16.84 -11.62
CA GLN A 103 5.45 -17.82 -12.59
C GLN A 103 5.07 -17.35 -14.00
N ALA A 104 5.89 -17.71 -14.99
CA ALA A 104 5.56 -17.51 -16.39
C ALA A 104 4.16 -18.07 -16.69
N ASN A 105 3.31 -17.21 -17.22
CA ASN A 105 1.90 -17.49 -17.42
C ASN A 105 1.71 -18.36 -18.67
N LYS A 106 0.87 -19.38 -18.56
CA LYS A 106 0.54 -20.30 -19.66
C LYS A 106 -0.83 -19.99 -20.29
N VAL A 107 -1.60 -19.07 -19.71
CA VAL A 107 -2.93 -18.71 -20.19
C VAL A 107 -2.80 -17.74 -21.38
N PRO A 108 -3.25 -18.11 -22.59
CA PRO A 108 -3.19 -17.22 -23.75
C PRO A 108 -3.99 -15.93 -23.53
N GLY A 109 -3.49 -14.81 -24.04
CA GLY A 109 -4.17 -13.51 -23.95
C GLY A 109 -4.17 -12.87 -22.55
N LYS A 110 -3.34 -13.37 -21.63
CA LYS A 110 -3.11 -12.78 -20.30
C LYS A 110 -1.68 -12.22 -20.19
N GLN A 111 -1.41 -11.52 -19.10
CA GLN A 111 -0.10 -10.97 -18.75
C GLN A 111 0.96 -12.06 -18.69
N LEU A 112 2.22 -11.69 -18.94
CA LEU A 112 3.38 -12.59 -18.98
C LEU A 112 3.56 -13.38 -17.68
N TRP A 113 3.29 -12.75 -16.55
CA TRP A 113 3.44 -13.36 -15.23
C TRP A 113 2.08 -13.74 -14.65
N CYS A 114 2.02 -14.79 -13.86
CA CYS A 114 0.83 -15.20 -13.11
C CYS A 114 1.19 -15.27 -11.63
N HIS A 115 0.43 -14.55 -10.80
CA HIS A 115 0.65 -14.53 -9.36
C HIS A 115 0.36 -15.91 -8.75
N GLN A 116 1.36 -16.48 -8.08
CA GLN A 116 1.27 -17.79 -7.45
C GLN A 116 0.88 -17.69 -5.97
N GLY A 117 1.13 -16.54 -5.34
CA GLY A 117 0.84 -16.32 -3.93
C GLY A 117 2.00 -15.61 -3.22
N PHE A 118 1.82 -15.42 -1.91
CA PHE A 118 2.82 -14.86 -1.03
C PHE A 118 3.55 -15.97 -0.29
N VAL A 119 4.87 -15.82 -0.14
CA VAL A 119 5.77 -16.85 0.43
C VAL A 119 6.78 -16.23 1.37
N ARG A 120 7.17 -16.96 2.41
CA ARG A 120 8.20 -16.53 3.35
C ARG A 120 9.60 -16.70 2.77
N GLY A 121 10.54 -15.88 3.24
CA GLY A 121 11.93 -15.87 2.78
C GLY A 121 12.65 -17.22 2.79
N GLY A 122 12.36 -18.10 3.76
CA GLY A 122 12.95 -19.42 3.91
C GLY A 122 12.27 -20.54 3.12
N GLU A 123 11.23 -20.25 2.34
CA GLU A 123 10.53 -21.29 1.57
C GLU A 123 11.37 -21.81 0.39
N GLN A 124 11.34 -23.12 0.17
CA GLN A 124 12.02 -23.80 -0.95
C GLN A 124 11.65 -23.21 -2.32
N ARG A 125 10.48 -22.58 -2.46
CA ARG A 125 10.08 -21.93 -3.71
C ARG A 125 11.05 -20.81 -4.12
N LEU A 126 11.63 -20.11 -3.16
CA LEU A 126 12.53 -18.99 -3.35
C LEU A 126 13.98 -19.40 -3.69
N THR A 127 14.35 -20.67 -3.55
CA THR A 127 15.69 -21.16 -3.93
C THR A 127 15.95 -21.14 -5.44
N ARG A 128 14.92 -20.79 -6.23
CA ARG A 128 15.01 -20.60 -7.70
C ARG A 128 15.69 -19.29 -8.08
N PHE A 129 15.88 -18.38 -7.13
CA PHE A 129 16.51 -17.09 -7.35
C PHE A 129 17.93 -17.13 -6.79
N ALA A 130 18.92 -16.72 -7.59
CA ALA A 130 20.30 -16.62 -7.13
C ALA A 130 20.45 -15.61 -5.98
N LYS A 131 19.66 -14.54 -6.01
CA LYS A 131 19.57 -13.52 -4.97
C LYS A 131 18.14 -13.04 -4.82
N LEU A 132 17.67 -12.96 -3.58
CA LEU A 132 16.34 -12.40 -3.30
C LEU A 132 16.34 -10.88 -3.39
N PRO A 133 15.26 -10.28 -3.91
CA PRO A 133 15.14 -8.83 -4.04
C PRO A 133 15.02 -8.17 -2.66
N THR A 134 15.53 -6.95 -2.56
CA THR A 134 15.34 -6.12 -1.36
C THR A 134 13.97 -5.45 -1.38
N MET A 135 13.48 -5.01 -0.23
CA MET A 135 12.25 -4.20 -0.13
C MET A 135 12.40 -2.83 -0.79
N ALA A 136 11.28 -2.18 -1.07
CA ALA A 136 11.24 -0.79 -1.55
C ALA A 136 11.85 0.20 -0.53
N HIS A 137 12.45 1.30 -1.01
CA HIS A 137 12.95 2.37 -0.16
C HIS A 137 12.12 3.66 -0.36
N TYR A 138 11.54 4.16 0.72
CA TYR A 138 10.65 5.34 0.68
C TYR A 138 11.33 6.66 1.08
N PHE A 139 12.60 6.60 1.51
CA PHE A 139 13.40 7.75 1.90
C PHE A 139 14.82 7.58 1.33
N THR A 140 15.48 8.70 1.07
CA THR A 140 16.86 8.70 0.57
C THR A 140 17.86 9.09 1.63
N ASP A 141 17.49 10.02 2.51
CA ASP A 141 18.29 10.41 3.66
C ASP A 141 17.62 9.92 4.95
N PRO A 142 18.31 9.14 5.79
CA PRO A 142 17.81 8.79 7.12
C PRO A 142 17.42 10.01 7.99
N SER A 143 17.98 11.19 7.72
CA SER A 143 17.59 12.42 8.42
C SER A 143 16.13 12.81 8.20
N GLU A 144 15.52 12.39 7.09
CA GLU A 144 14.09 12.58 6.81
C GLU A 144 13.19 11.87 7.84
N LEU A 145 13.71 10.84 8.52
CA LEU A 145 12.99 10.11 9.58
C LEU A 145 13.18 10.73 10.97
N ILE A 146 14.11 11.69 11.12
CA ILE A 146 14.42 12.31 12.40
C ILE A 146 13.58 13.58 12.54
N PHE A 147 12.74 13.62 13.57
CA PHE A 147 12.04 14.84 13.94
C PHE A 147 13.06 15.91 14.40
N ASP A 148 13.23 16.98 13.61
CA ASP A 148 14.15 18.07 13.94
C ASP A 148 13.51 19.04 14.94
N MET A 149 13.90 18.93 16.22
CA MET A 149 13.44 19.80 17.30
C MET A 149 13.84 21.27 17.17
N ARG A 150 14.72 21.63 16.23
CA ARG A 150 15.12 23.02 15.98
C ARG A 150 14.13 23.75 15.08
N LEU A 151 13.27 23.02 14.37
CA LEU A 151 12.23 23.61 13.54
C LEU A 151 11.07 24.09 14.41
N GLU A 152 10.58 25.29 14.11
CA GLU A 152 9.41 25.85 14.79
C GLU A 152 8.17 25.02 14.44
N LEU A 153 7.56 24.41 15.45
CA LEU A 153 6.31 23.68 15.30
C LEU A 153 5.15 24.67 15.21
N ARG A 154 4.64 24.91 14.00
CA ARG A 154 3.49 25.79 13.80
C ARG A 154 2.19 25.00 13.94
N VAL A 155 1.47 25.27 15.02
CA VAL A 155 0.17 24.66 15.29
C VAL A 155 -0.88 25.27 14.36
N ASN A 156 -1.57 24.43 13.59
CA ASN A 156 -2.73 24.87 12.82
C ASN A 156 -3.99 24.78 13.69
N TYR A 157 -4.24 25.84 14.45
CA TYR A 157 -5.35 25.91 15.40
C TYR A 157 -6.72 25.74 14.74
N GLU A 158 -6.87 26.22 13.50
CA GLU A 158 -8.13 26.12 12.77
C GLU A 158 -8.48 24.64 12.55
N HIS A 159 -7.61 23.87 11.89
CA HIS A 159 -7.81 22.42 11.69
C HIS A 159 -7.92 21.62 13.00
N MET A 160 -7.28 22.05 14.09
CA MET A 160 -7.43 21.37 15.38
C MET A 160 -8.85 21.54 15.96
N LEU A 161 -9.43 22.74 15.84
CA LEU A 161 -10.72 23.09 16.44
C LEU A 161 -11.93 22.68 15.59
N THR A 162 -11.84 22.77 14.27
CA THR A 162 -12.92 22.36 13.36
C THR A 162 -12.91 20.87 13.06
N ASP A 163 -11.77 20.30 12.67
CA ASP A 163 -11.75 18.93 12.12
C ASP A 163 -11.42 17.86 13.17
N ASN A 164 -10.74 18.25 14.27
CA ASN A 164 -10.21 17.30 15.25
C ASN A 164 -10.76 17.50 16.66
N ARG A 165 -11.87 18.24 16.83
CA ARG A 165 -12.48 18.51 18.15
C ARG A 165 -12.76 17.24 18.96
N ALA A 166 -13.18 16.18 18.27
CA ALA A 166 -13.48 14.88 18.87
C ALA A 166 -12.27 14.19 19.51
N ARG A 167 -11.04 14.56 19.13
CA ARG A 167 -9.78 14.01 19.68
C ARG A 167 -9.35 14.70 20.98
N PHE A 168 -9.95 15.84 21.34
CA PHE A 168 -9.69 16.45 22.63
C PHE A 168 -10.24 15.58 23.77
N PRO A 169 -9.61 15.62 24.96
CA PRO A 169 -10.20 15.04 26.16
C PRO A 169 -11.66 15.46 26.34
N LYS A 170 -12.53 14.56 26.81
CA LYS A 170 -13.98 14.81 26.91
C LYS A 170 -14.33 16.09 27.66
N SER A 171 -13.53 16.46 28.66
CA SER A 171 -13.67 17.70 29.43
C SER A 171 -13.42 18.98 28.61
N LEU A 172 -12.59 18.90 27.57
CA LEU A 172 -12.20 20.01 26.71
C LEU A 172 -13.05 20.08 25.43
N ASN A 173 -13.60 18.95 24.97
CA ASN A 173 -14.43 18.90 23.77
C ASN A 173 -15.71 19.77 23.90
N THR A 174 -16.26 19.89 25.12
CA THR A 174 -17.44 20.73 25.42
C THR A 174 -17.11 22.20 25.71
N SER A 175 -15.82 22.56 25.80
CA SER A 175 -15.40 23.95 26.05
C SER A 175 -15.51 24.80 24.78
N SER A 176 -15.65 26.12 24.92
CA SER A 176 -15.73 27.03 23.75
C SER A 176 -14.39 27.12 23.02
N ASP A 177 -14.43 27.40 21.72
CA ASP A 177 -13.24 27.50 20.84
C ASP A 177 -12.27 28.55 21.36
N TYR A 178 -12.80 29.65 21.86
CA TYR A 178 -12.04 30.71 22.51
C TYR A 178 -11.27 30.23 23.74
N HIS A 179 -11.89 29.38 24.58
CA HIS A 179 -11.24 28.81 25.76
C HIS A 179 -10.12 27.84 25.35
N LEU A 180 -10.35 27.02 24.31
CA LEU A 180 -9.35 26.10 23.78
C LEU A 180 -8.17 26.85 23.12
N GLN A 181 -8.43 27.91 22.36
CA GLN A 181 -7.37 28.76 21.80
C GLN A 181 -6.53 29.41 22.89
N THR A 182 -7.17 29.90 23.96
CA THR A 182 -6.44 30.51 25.09
C THR A 182 -5.51 29.50 25.75
N LEU A 183 -5.99 28.28 26.02
CA LEU A 183 -5.18 27.20 26.62
C LEU A 183 -4.00 26.79 25.73
N LEU A 184 -4.23 26.67 24.42
CA LEU A 184 -3.19 26.25 23.46
C LEU A 184 -2.18 27.36 23.14
N ASN A 185 -2.49 28.63 23.44
CA ASN A 185 -1.60 29.78 23.26
C ASN A 185 -0.77 30.11 24.52
N THR A 186 -1.03 29.47 25.66
CA THR A 186 -0.33 29.73 26.94
C THR A 186 0.96 28.94 27.16
N THR A 187 1.55 28.34 26.12
CA THR A 187 2.85 27.62 26.20
C THR A 187 3.81 28.19 25.18
#